data_AF-A0A662TEK0-F1
#
_entry.id   AF-A0A662TEK0-F1
#
_cell.length_a   1.000
_cell.length_b   1.000
_cell.length_c   1.000
_cell.angle_alpha   90.00
_cell.angle_beta   90.00
_cell.angle_gamma   90.00
#
_symmetry.space_group_name_H-M   'P 1'
#
loop_
_entity.id
_entity.type
_entity.pdbx_description
1 polymer ?
#
loop_
_entity_poly.entity_id
_entity_poly.type
_entity_poly.pdbx_seq_one_letter_code
_entity_poly.pdbx_strand_id
1 'polypeptide(L)'
;MTLPGPPGSVIEAYFECVRMISERLGISMEPYMTLREFLSEASSADGRVIEPFSEITFLAERAMYSNIPVTGADVRKALELYRRVREALGG
;
A
#
# COMPACT_ATOMS: atom_id res chain seq x y z
N MET A 1 1.30 9.05 13.50
CA MET A 1 2.47 8.47 14.18
C MET A 1 3.35 7.88 13.11
N THR A 2 4.46 8.53 12.77
CA THR A 2 5.39 8.03 11.74
C THR A 2 6.40 7.13 12.43
N LEU A 3 6.41 5.84 12.09
CA LEU A 3 7.46 4.95 12.57
C LEU A 3 8.80 5.44 11.98
N PRO A 4 9.87 5.62 12.77
CA PRO A 4 11.15 6.04 12.21
C PRO A 4 11.80 4.90 11.42
N GLY A 5 12.56 5.26 10.38
CA GLY A 5 13.36 4.31 9.60
C GLY A 5 12.59 3.55 8.51
N PRO A 6 13.20 2.49 7.95
CA PRO A 6 12.66 1.78 6.79
C PRO A 6 11.21 1.27 6.93
N PRO A 7 10.77 0.70 8.08
CA PRO A 7 9.38 0.27 8.25
C PRO A 7 8.37 1.41 8.05
N GLY A 8 8.69 2.59 8.60
CA GLY A 8 7.81 3.75 8.47
C GLY A 8 7.65 4.24 7.05
N SER A 9 8.75 4.28 6.28
CA SER A 9 8.68 4.69 4.87
C SER A 9 7.84 3.74 4.02
N VAL A 10 7.88 2.43 4.30
CA VAL A 10 7.03 1.45 3.62
C VAL A 10 5.55 1.67 3.99
N ILE A 11 5.26 1.88 5.27
CA ILE A 11 3.90 2.10 5.77
C ILE A 11 3.31 3.41 5.22
N GLU A 12 4.10 4.47 5.18
CA GLU A 12 3.72 5.75 4.59
C GLU A 12 3.39 5.61 3.10
N ALA A 13 4.25 4.91 2.33
CA ALA A 13 3.99 4.65 0.92
C ALA A 13 2.69 3.83 0.71
N TYR A 14 2.40 2.88 1.60
CA TYR A 14 1.13 2.15 1.57
C TYR A 14 -0.07 3.06 1.82
N PHE A 15 -0.05 3.90 2.85
CA PHE A 15 -1.18 4.79 3.14
C PHE A 15 -1.36 5.89 2.10
N GLU A 16 -0.29 6.34 1.43
CA GLU A 16 -0.42 7.19 0.25
C GLU A 16 -1.11 6.45 -0.92
N CYS A 17 -0.84 5.16 -1.12
CA CYS A 17 -1.60 4.35 -2.08
C CYS A 17 -3.07 4.24 -1.69
N VAL A 18 -3.37 3.98 -0.42
CA VAL A 18 -4.75 3.94 0.10
C VAL A 18 -5.46 5.25 -0.19
N ARG A 19 -4.84 6.39 0.09
CA ARG A 19 -5.39 7.72 -0.19
C ARG A 19 -5.69 7.90 -1.68
N MET A 20 -4.73 7.61 -2.56
CA MET A 20 -4.93 7.73 -4.02
C MET A 20 -6.05 6.82 -4.55
N ILE A 21 -6.07 5.57 -4.11
CA ILE A 21 -7.12 4.60 -4.49
C ILE A 21 -8.48 5.10 -4.01
N SER A 22 -8.56 5.59 -2.77
CA SER A 22 -9.80 6.10 -2.19
C SER A 22 -10.34 7.28 -2.99
N GLU A 23 -9.47 8.25 -3.30
CA GLU A 23 -9.82 9.43 -4.11
C GLU A 23 -10.26 9.07 -5.53
N ARG A 24 -9.60 8.09 -6.17
CA ARG A 24 -9.84 7.73 -7.57
C ARG A 24 -11.01 6.77 -7.78
N LEU A 25 -11.23 5.86 -6.85
CA LEU A 25 -12.25 4.81 -6.96
C LEU A 25 -13.49 5.11 -6.10
N GLY A 26 -13.47 6.14 -5.25
CA GLY A 26 -14.59 6.51 -4.40
C GLY A 26 -14.87 5.51 -3.27
N ILE A 27 -13.86 4.71 -2.90
CA ILE A 27 -13.91 3.77 -1.76
C ILE A 27 -13.13 4.36 -0.57
N SER A 28 -13.34 3.84 0.62
CA SER A 28 -12.65 4.32 1.84
C SER A 28 -12.13 3.13 2.64
N MET A 29 -10.92 3.26 3.18
CA MET A 29 -10.43 2.30 4.17
C MET A 29 -10.99 2.66 5.54
N GLU A 30 -11.97 1.90 5.98
CA GLU A 30 -12.58 2.11 7.29
C GLU A 30 -11.67 1.64 8.45
N PRO A 31 -11.78 2.22 9.66
CA PRO A 31 -10.89 1.86 10.79
C PRO A 31 -10.95 0.39 11.21
N TYR A 32 -12.04 -0.30 10.93
CA TYR A 32 -12.22 -1.73 11.23
C TYR A 32 -11.65 -2.64 10.14
N MET A 33 -11.32 -2.10 8.97
CA MET A 33 -10.80 -2.88 7.85
C MET A 33 -9.33 -3.22 8.06
N THR A 34 -9.01 -4.46 7.73
CA THR A 34 -7.65 -4.93 7.52
C THR A 34 -7.11 -4.43 6.17
N LEU A 35 -5.79 -4.44 6.03
CA LEU A 35 -5.12 -4.07 4.78
C LEU A 35 -5.56 -4.98 3.61
N ARG A 36 -5.85 -6.26 3.90
CA ARG A 36 -6.31 -7.25 2.90
C ARG A 36 -7.76 -7.05 2.49
N GLU A 37 -8.64 -6.68 3.42
CA GLU A 37 -10.03 -6.34 3.10
C GLU A 37 -10.06 -5.13 2.17
N PHE A 38 -9.31 -4.07 2.49
CA PHE A 38 -9.21 -2.91 1.61
C PHE A 38 -8.58 -3.25 0.25
N LEU A 39 -7.54 -4.10 0.20
CA LEU A 39 -7.00 -4.62 -1.06
C LEU A 39 -8.08 -5.34 -1.89
N SER A 40 -8.90 -6.17 -1.26
CA SER A 40 -9.98 -6.90 -1.93
C SER A 40 -11.01 -5.94 -2.54
N GLU A 41 -11.40 -4.90 -1.80
CA GLU A 41 -12.32 -3.87 -2.31
C GLU A 41 -11.71 -3.07 -3.47
N ALA A 42 -10.48 -2.57 -3.31
CA ALA A 42 -9.76 -1.84 -4.34
C ALA A 42 -9.60 -2.66 -5.63
N SER A 43 -9.24 -3.94 -5.48
CA SER A 43 -9.09 -4.91 -6.57
C SER A 43 -10.41 -5.18 -7.31
N SER A 44 -11.52 -5.19 -6.57
CA SER A 44 -12.86 -5.40 -7.14
C SER A 44 -13.34 -4.16 -7.92
N ALA A 45 -12.94 -2.97 -7.46
CA ALA A 45 -13.28 -1.71 -8.11
C ALA A 45 -12.44 -1.44 -9.37
N ASP A 46 -11.13 -1.75 -9.36
CA ASP A 46 -10.26 -1.64 -10.54
C ASP A 46 -9.17 -2.73 -10.53
N GLY A 47 -9.30 -3.70 -11.44
CA GLY A 47 -8.35 -4.82 -11.53
C GLY A 47 -6.92 -4.40 -11.85
N ARG A 48 -6.67 -3.19 -12.36
CA ARG A 48 -5.33 -2.72 -12.73
C ARG A 48 -4.46 -2.44 -11.51
N VAL A 49 -5.05 -2.13 -10.35
CA VAL A 49 -4.28 -1.87 -9.13
C VAL A 49 -3.85 -3.15 -8.42
N ILE A 50 -4.44 -4.30 -8.74
CA ILE A 50 -4.25 -5.58 -8.02
C ILE A 50 -2.77 -5.89 -7.80
N GLU A 51 -2.00 -5.99 -8.88
CA GLU A 51 -0.62 -6.45 -8.81
C GLU A 51 0.23 -5.48 -7.96
N PRO A 52 0.39 -4.19 -8.30
CA PRO A 52 1.25 -3.31 -7.52
C PRO A 52 0.71 -3.04 -6.11
N PHE A 53 -0.61 -3.00 -5.92
CA PHE A 53 -1.20 -2.74 -4.61
C PHE A 53 -1.10 -3.96 -3.68
N SER A 54 -1.20 -5.18 -4.20
CA SER A 54 -0.99 -6.41 -3.42
C SER A 54 0.44 -6.52 -2.90
N GLU A 55 1.44 -6.20 -3.73
CA GLU A 55 2.85 -6.24 -3.33
C GLU A 55 3.15 -5.22 -2.21
N ILE A 56 2.65 -3.98 -2.32
CA ILE A 56 2.90 -2.97 -1.28
C ILE A 56 2.10 -3.26 -0.01
N THR A 57 0.91 -3.86 -0.13
CA THR A 57 0.14 -4.38 1.00
C THR A 57 0.95 -5.42 1.77
N PHE A 58 1.57 -6.38 1.08
CA PHE A 58 2.42 -7.38 1.72
C PHE A 58 3.63 -6.76 2.43
N LEU A 59 4.29 -5.77 1.81
CA LEU A 59 5.40 -5.04 2.44
C LEU A 59 4.95 -4.31 3.72
N ALA A 60 3.77 -3.68 3.70
CA ALA A 60 3.20 -2.99 4.85
C ALA A 60 2.83 -3.98 5.97
N GLU A 61 2.19 -5.10 5.66
CA GLU A 61 1.91 -6.16 6.64
C GLU A 61 3.19 -6.65 7.32
N ARG A 62 4.24 -6.88 6.52
CA ARG A 62 5.54 -7.31 7.06
C ARG A 62 6.16 -6.22 7.94
N ALA A 63 6.07 -4.95 7.54
CA ALA A 63 6.58 -3.82 8.31
C ALA A 63 5.85 -3.61 9.65
N MET A 64 4.54 -3.93 9.71
CA MET A 64 3.71 -3.73 10.90
C MET A 64 3.72 -4.93 11.86
N TYR A 65 3.71 -6.15 11.32
CA TYR A 65 3.35 -7.35 12.09
C TYR A 65 4.45 -8.42 12.11
N SER A 66 5.51 -8.29 11.31
CA SER A 66 6.59 -9.27 11.26
C SER A 66 7.82 -8.83 12.05
N ASN A 67 8.58 -9.82 12.53
CA ASN A 67 9.92 -9.63 13.09
C ASN A 67 11.02 -9.63 12.02
N ILE A 68 10.66 -9.78 10.73
CA ILE A 68 11.62 -9.72 9.63
C ILE A 68 12.03 -8.27 9.39
N PRO A 69 13.33 -7.93 9.41
CA PRO A 69 13.78 -6.56 9.22
C PRO A 69 13.36 -6.00 7.85
N VAL A 70 12.79 -4.81 7.85
CA VAL A 70 12.58 -4.01 6.64
C VAL A 70 13.88 -3.29 6.30
N THR A 71 14.33 -3.43 5.07
CA THR A 71 15.61 -2.90 4.58
C THR A 71 15.41 -1.70 3.66
N GLY A 72 16.50 -1.01 3.31
CA GLY A 72 16.46 0.04 2.31
C GLY A 72 16.06 -0.44 0.90
N ALA A 73 16.22 -1.74 0.58
CA ALA A 73 15.73 -2.30 -0.67
C ALA A 73 14.20 -2.36 -0.70
N ASP A 74 13.59 -2.71 0.43
CA ASP A 74 12.13 -2.74 0.57
C ASP A 74 11.53 -1.34 0.45
N VAL A 75 12.21 -0.31 0.97
CA VAL A 75 11.81 1.09 0.78
C VAL A 75 11.82 1.47 -0.70
N ARG A 76 12.89 1.14 -1.43
CA ARG A 76 12.95 1.39 -2.88
C ARG A 76 11.83 0.67 -3.63
N LYS A 77 11.54 -0.57 -3.25
CA LYS A 77 10.45 -1.35 -3.84
C LYS A 77 9.08 -0.73 -3.53
N ALA A 78 8.83 -0.29 -2.30
CA ALA A 78 7.59 0.40 -1.94
C ALA A 78 7.37 1.68 -2.77
N LEU A 79 8.43 2.47 -2.99
CA LEU A 79 8.36 3.67 -3.83
C LEU A 79 8.10 3.34 -5.31
N GLU A 80 8.67 2.26 -5.83
CA GLU A 80 8.38 1.76 -7.18
C GLU A 80 6.91 1.33 -7.31
N LEU A 81 6.43 0.55 -6.33
CA LEU A 81 5.05 0.07 -6.30
C LEU A 81 4.05 1.22 -6.19
N TYR A 82 4.34 2.22 -5.37
CA TYR A 82 3.56 3.46 -5.29
C TYR A 82 3.39 4.12 -6.68
N ARG A 83 4.47 4.22 -7.46
CA ARG A 83 4.40 4.76 -8.83
C ARG A 83 3.54 3.90 -9.74
N ARG A 84 3.68 2.57 -9.67
CA ARG A 84 2.87 1.63 -10.45
C ARG A 84 1.38 1.71 -10.09
N VAL A 85 1.03 1.85 -8.80
CA VAL A 85 -0.36 2.09 -8.37
C VAL A 85 -0.89 3.38 -8.98
N ARG A 86 -0.11 4.46 -8.89
CA ARG A 86 -0.49 5.75 -9.49
C ARG A 86 -0.72 5.62 -11.00
N GLU A 87 0.20 5.01 -11.73
CA GLU A 87 0.07 4.77 -13.18
C GLU A 87 -1.18 3.94 -13.52
N ALA A 88 -1.45 2.88 -12.76
CA ALA A 88 -2.63 2.03 -12.93
C ALA A 88 -3.95 2.81 -12.77
N LEU A 89 -3.97 3.80 -11.87
CA LEU A 89 -5.11 4.70 -11.64
C LEU A 89 -5.20 5.84 -12.68
N GLY A 90 -4.40 5.79 -13.76
CA GLY A 90 -4.32 6.85 -14.77
C GLY A 90 -3.53 8.04 -14.25
N GLY A 91 -2.27 7.76 -13.85
CA GLY A 91 -1.38 8.63 -13.07
C GLY A 91 -1.03 9.98 -13.63
#